data_AF-A0A8I2YYN2-F1
#
_entry.id   AF-A0A8I2YYN2-F1
#
_cell.length_a   1.000
_cell.length_b   1.000
_cell.length_c   1.000
_cell.angle_alpha   90.00
_cell.angle_beta   90.00
_cell.angle_gamma   90.00
#
_symmetry.space_group_name_H-M   'P 1'
#
loop_
_entity.id
_entity.type
_entity.pdbx_description
1 polymer ?
#
loop_
_entity_poly.entity_id
_entity_poly.type
_entity_poly.pdbx_seq_one_letter_code
_entity_poly.pdbx_strand_id
1 'polypeptide(L)'
;MAYIYSGLEVLNRYRILNLAGFRKVLRKYERVTKIPVLEAYMEQKVEPSTFASGAVVAAMLKETERHFAMRFERGDRKKARGNLRVGPSSKTHHFSTFRSGLWLGLAIPAIAGGSYLSFQEHTRGSLPSWDILLYIYSILTVPILLSLLIGVNILVWTRKRINYAFIFELNPRSRLDHHEYFELPSLLLCTLAYAFWFSLARIGPPMLWPLIWLALTLVVILNPIRSFMWGPARWWTIKNVAKLGACGTRDVRFTDVWLGDQCCSLVYSLSNLYFVGCFYTRFANYVSTYDPQVQEAWSTCSVTQNWTWYYLLSMLPFMVRFMQSLRRYRDSKNFIHLINAGKYTIAIIYYLCYFYWKHQGSPHTGKSYILWCFTAAVNSIYGCAWDFLMDWSVCRPHARYPLLRQELVYKSHIPVRSLVPTSLMPLTMSRS
;
A
#
# COMPACT_ATOMS: atom_id res chain seq x y z
N MET A 1 13.61 21.00 -14.65
CA MET A 1 13.64 20.56 -16.06
C MET A 1 12.79 19.32 -16.31
N ALA A 2 13.18 18.12 -15.85
CA ALA A 2 12.38 16.91 -16.09
C ALA A 2 10.97 16.93 -15.46
N TYR A 3 10.83 17.44 -14.23
CA TYR A 3 9.52 17.64 -13.58
C TYR A 3 8.63 18.65 -14.32
N ILE A 4 9.19 19.77 -14.77
CA ILE A 4 8.49 20.79 -15.56
C ILE A 4 8.03 20.19 -16.89
N TYR A 5 8.91 19.47 -17.59
CA TYR A 5 8.58 18.78 -18.83
C TYR A 5 7.45 17.78 -18.64
N SER A 6 7.51 16.96 -17.58
CA SER A 6 6.44 16.01 -17.25
C SER A 6 5.12 16.71 -16.93
N GLY A 7 5.15 17.83 -16.20
CA GLY A 7 3.95 18.64 -15.90
C GLY A 7 3.32 19.22 -17.16
N LEU A 8 4.14 19.78 -18.07
CA LEU A 8 3.70 20.28 -19.37
C LEU A 8 3.13 19.16 -20.26
N GLU A 9 3.72 17.96 -20.21
CA GLU A 9 3.21 16.80 -20.94
C GLU A 9 1.85 16.34 -20.41
N VAL A 10 1.68 16.30 -19.08
CA VAL A 10 0.38 16.02 -18.44
C VAL A 10 -0.65 17.08 -18.83
N LEU A 11 -0.29 18.36 -18.83
CA LEU A 11 -1.17 19.45 -19.22
C LEU A 11 -1.61 19.34 -20.69
N ASN A 12 -0.67 19.01 -21.59
CA ASN A 12 -0.98 18.78 -22.99
C ASN A 12 -1.89 17.55 -23.19
N ARG A 13 -1.64 16.46 -22.45
CA ARG A 13 -2.52 15.27 -22.46
C ARG A 13 -3.91 15.59 -21.93
N TYR A 14 -4.01 16.37 -20.85
CA TYR A 14 -5.29 16.85 -20.31
C TYR A 14 -6.08 17.63 -21.37
N ARG A 15 -5.43 18.58 -22.06
CA ARG A 15 -6.06 19.33 -23.16
C ARG A 15 -6.60 18.41 -24.26
N ILE A 16 -5.74 17.53 -24.80
CA ILE A 16 -6.12 16.61 -25.88
C ILE A 16 -7.28 15.71 -25.46
N LEU A 17 -7.23 15.17 -24.24
CA LEU A 17 -8.27 14.29 -23.71
C LEU A 17 -9.62 15.01 -23.56
N ASN A 18 -9.60 16.25 -23.04
CA ASN A 18 -10.82 17.04 -22.87
C ASN A 18 -11.41 17.50 -24.21
N LEU A 19 -10.59 17.97 -25.16
CA LEU A 19 -11.05 18.30 -26.51
C LEU A 19 -11.69 17.09 -27.22
N ALA A 20 -11.06 15.93 -27.12
CA ALA A 20 -11.63 14.69 -27.62
C ALA A 20 -12.91 14.28 -26.87
N GLY A 21 -12.98 14.57 -25.57
CA GLY A 21 -14.15 14.39 -24.73
C GLY A 21 -15.34 15.23 -25.19
N PHE A 22 -15.15 16.54 -25.37
CA PHE A 22 -16.17 17.45 -25.89
C PHE A 22 -16.69 16.98 -27.25
N ARG A 23 -15.80 16.71 -28.21
CA ARG A 23 -16.21 16.16 -29.52
C ARG A 23 -17.02 14.88 -29.38
N LYS A 24 -16.63 13.96 -28.50
CA LYS A 24 -17.37 12.70 -28.30
C LYS A 24 -18.74 12.90 -27.66
N VAL A 25 -18.85 13.79 -26.69
CA VAL A 25 -20.12 14.11 -26.00
C VAL A 25 -21.08 14.78 -26.97
N LEU A 26 -20.60 15.78 -27.70
CA LEU A 26 -21.38 16.49 -28.71
C LEU A 26 -21.82 15.55 -29.85
N ARG A 27 -20.93 14.70 -30.40
CA ARG A 27 -21.33 13.66 -31.38
C ARG A 27 -22.35 12.66 -30.85
N LYS A 28 -22.38 12.44 -29.53
CA LYS A 28 -23.38 11.57 -28.90
C LYS A 28 -24.71 12.31 -28.78
N TYR A 29 -24.66 13.59 -28.40
CA TYR A 29 -25.83 14.47 -28.34
C TYR A 29 -26.53 14.54 -29.70
N GLU A 30 -25.81 14.91 -30.77
CA GLU A 30 -26.38 15.00 -32.13
C GLU A 30 -27.03 13.69 -32.58
N ARG A 31 -26.41 12.54 -32.25
CA ARG A 31 -26.97 11.23 -32.62
C ARG A 31 -28.31 10.93 -31.96
N VAL A 32 -28.51 11.42 -30.73
CA VAL A 32 -29.72 11.19 -29.92
C VAL A 32 -30.80 12.21 -30.26
N THR A 33 -30.45 13.49 -30.34
CA THR A 33 -31.42 14.58 -30.52
C THR A 33 -31.68 14.90 -31.99
N LYS A 34 -30.82 14.43 -32.91
CA LYS A 34 -30.83 14.77 -34.34
C LYS A 34 -30.61 16.26 -34.64
N ILE A 35 -30.19 17.04 -33.66
CA ILE A 35 -29.86 18.46 -33.81
C ILE A 35 -28.36 18.59 -34.10
N PRO A 36 -27.93 19.19 -35.23
CA PRO A 36 -26.53 19.42 -35.54
C PRO A 36 -25.98 20.58 -34.69
N VAL A 37 -25.12 20.29 -33.73
CA VAL A 37 -24.59 21.27 -32.75
C VAL A 37 -23.09 21.13 -32.50
N LEU A 38 -22.46 20.05 -32.99
CA LEU A 38 -21.05 19.77 -32.73
C LEU A 38 -20.15 20.88 -33.27
N GLU A 39 -20.23 21.16 -34.57
CA GLU A 39 -19.41 22.17 -35.24
C GLU A 39 -19.61 23.54 -34.58
N ALA A 40 -20.87 23.98 -34.47
CA ALA A 40 -21.23 25.27 -33.89
C ALA A 40 -20.75 25.42 -32.44
N TYR A 41 -20.90 24.40 -31.59
CA TYR A 41 -20.47 24.48 -30.19
C TYR A 41 -18.94 24.39 -30.05
N MET A 42 -18.29 23.55 -30.86
CA MET A 42 -16.83 23.46 -30.86
C MET A 42 -16.22 24.81 -31.26
N GLU A 43 -16.69 25.41 -32.34
CA GLU A 43 -16.20 26.68 -32.87
C GLU A 43 -16.52 27.87 -31.96
N GLN A 44 -17.74 27.96 -31.42
CA GLN A 44 -18.16 29.14 -30.65
C GLN A 44 -17.78 29.09 -29.17
N LYS A 45 -17.61 27.90 -28.58
CA LYS A 45 -17.45 27.76 -27.12
C LYS A 45 -16.17 27.04 -26.71
N VAL A 46 -15.76 25.99 -27.44
CA VAL A 46 -14.64 25.14 -27.01
C VAL A 46 -13.30 25.65 -27.55
N GLU A 47 -13.19 25.87 -28.85
CA GLU A 47 -11.94 26.29 -29.50
C GLU A 47 -11.44 27.69 -29.08
N PRO A 48 -12.32 28.69 -28.84
CA PRO A 48 -11.91 30.00 -28.32
C PRO A 48 -11.46 29.98 -26.85
N SER A 49 -11.71 28.89 -26.12
CA SER A 49 -11.38 28.81 -24.71
C SER A 49 -9.86 28.77 -24.47
N THR A 50 -9.43 29.34 -23.35
CA THR A 50 -8.01 29.40 -22.96
C THR A 50 -7.37 28.03 -22.83
N PHE A 51 -8.12 27.00 -22.41
CA PHE A 51 -7.57 25.64 -22.28
C PHE A 51 -7.40 24.93 -23.63
N ALA A 52 -8.16 25.31 -24.67
CA ALA A 52 -8.06 24.71 -26.00
C ALA A 52 -6.79 25.14 -26.74
N SER A 53 -6.23 26.32 -26.42
CA SER A 53 -4.97 26.80 -26.97
C SER A 53 -3.80 25.93 -26.52
N GLY A 54 -3.20 25.20 -27.47
CA GLY A 54 -2.03 24.35 -27.22
C GLY A 54 -0.69 25.01 -27.51
N ALA A 55 -0.68 26.20 -28.12
CA ALA A 55 0.53 26.83 -28.66
C ALA A 55 1.56 27.15 -27.57
N VAL A 56 1.10 27.69 -26.44
CA VAL A 56 1.97 28.04 -25.30
C VAL A 56 2.61 26.79 -24.69
N VAL A 57 1.82 25.74 -24.45
CA VAL A 57 2.32 24.48 -23.87
C VAL A 57 3.30 23.79 -24.82
N ALA A 58 3.00 23.80 -26.13
CA ALA A 58 3.89 23.25 -27.15
C ALA A 58 5.21 24.03 -27.24
N ALA A 59 5.15 25.36 -27.17
CA ALA A 59 6.33 26.22 -27.12
C ALA A 59 7.18 25.93 -25.87
N MET A 60 6.56 25.91 -24.69
CA MET A 60 7.25 25.60 -23.42
C MET A 60 7.88 24.20 -23.40
N LEU A 61 7.23 23.19 -24.00
CA LEU A 61 7.81 21.85 -24.17
C LEU A 61 9.07 21.89 -25.02
N LYS A 62 9.04 22.61 -26.15
CA LYS A 62 10.18 22.76 -27.07
C LYS A 62 11.32 23.57 -26.46
N GLU A 63 11.00 24.59 -25.68
CA GLU A 63 11.92 25.42 -24.91
C GLU A 63 12.64 24.58 -23.84
N THR A 64 11.87 23.81 -23.06
CA THR A 64 12.40 22.93 -22.02
C THR A 64 13.30 21.84 -22.60
N GLU A 65 12.92 21.25 -23.74
CA GLU A 65 13.78 20.31 -24.49
C GLU A 65 15.08 20.96 -24.94
N ARG A 66 15.00 22.20 -25.48
CA ARG A 66 16.17 22.95 -25.96
C ARG A 66 17.15 23.22 -24.81
N HIS A 67 16.67 23.76 -23.70
CA HIS A 67 17.51 24.04 -22.54
C HIS A 67 18.12 22.76 -21.95
N PHE A 68 17.39 21.63 -21.98
CA PHE A 68 17.91 20.37 -21.47
C PHE A 68 19.00 19.82 -22.39
N ALA A 69 18.78 19.87 -23.70
CA ALA A 69 19.76 19.45 -24.70
C ALA A 69 21.07 20.24 -24.57
N MET A 70 20.97 21.58 -24.49
CA MET A 70 22.15 22.44 -24.36
C MET A 70 22.92 22.19 -23.06
N ARG A 71 22.21 22.00 -21.94
CA ARG A 71 22.85 21.90 -20.62
C ARG A 71 23.38 20.51 -20.28
N PHE A 72 22.74 19.45 -20.77
CA PHE A 72 23.01 18.07 -20.34
C PHE A 72 23.39 17.10 -21.47
N GLU A 73 23.01 17.38 -22.73
CA GLU A 73 23.23 16.45 -23.86
C GLU A 73 24.07 17.08 -24.98
N ARG A 74 24.88 18.11 -24.67
CA ARG A 74 25.77 18.82 -25.61
C ARG A 74 25.04 19.28 -26.90
N GLY A 75 23.78 19.67 -26.78
CA GLY A 75 22.94 20.12 -27.90
C GLY A 75 22.16 19.02 -28.61
N ASP A 76 22.34 17.73 -28.26
CA ASP A 76 21.57 16.64 -28.87
C ASP A 76 20.11 16.63 -28.40
N ARG A 77 19.23 17.18 -29.25
CA ARG A 77 17.78 17.28 -28.98
C ARG A 77 17.10 15.91 -29.00
N LYS A 78 17.59 14.93 -29.76
CA LYS A 78 16.97 13.61 -29.87
C LYS A 78 17.21 12.83 -28.58
N LYS A 79 18.44 12.87 -28.07
CA LYS A 79 18.83 12.28 -26.78
C LYS A 79 18.17 12.99 -25.60
N ALA A 80 18.11 14.32 -25.62
CA ALA A 80 17.36 15.11 -24.65
C ALA A 80 15.88 14.75 -24.60
N ARG A 81 15.23 14.64 -25.77
CA ARG A 81 13.83 14.24 -25.86
C ARG A 81 13.60 12.81 -25.38
N GLY A 82 14.53 11.89 -25.65
CA GLY A 82 14.49 10.52 -25.11
C GLY A 82 14.63 10.48 -23.58
N ASN A 83 15.49 11.34 -23.02
CA ASN A 83 15.69 11.44 -21.57
C ASN A 83 14.57 12.22 -20.87
N LEU A 84 13.84 13.08 -21.59
CA LEU A 84 12.73 13.87 -21.07
C LEU A 84 11.39 13.15 -21.19
N ARG A 85 11.07 12.59 -22.37
CA ARG A 85 9.90 11.74 -22.58
C ARG A 85 10.17 10.41 -21.90
N VAL A 86 9.51 10.18 -20.78
CA VAL A 86 9.48 8.86 -20.16
C VAL A 86 8.63 7.96 -21.06
N GLY A 87 9.25 7.43 -22.12
CA GLY A 87 8.67 6.34 -22.89
C GLY A 87 8.48 5.11 -22.00
N PRO A 88 7.56 4.19 -22.33
CA PRO A 88 7.50 2.91 -21.67
C PRO A 88 8.83 2.18 -21.93
N SER A 89 9.76 2.27 -20.97
CA SER A 89 10.92 1.39 -20.91
C SER A 89 10.38 -0.02 -20.74
N SER A 90 10.41 -0.81 -21.80
CA SER A 90 10.22 -2.26 -21.72
C SER A 90 11.38 -2.84 -20.92
N LYS A 91 11.22 -2.95 -19.60
CA LYS A 91 12.11 -3.77 -18.80
C LYS A 91 11.61 -5.20 -18.90
N THR A 92 12.49 -6.12 -19.26
CA THR A 92 12.21 -7.56 -19.18
C THR A 92 12.20 -7.98 -17.71
N HIS A 93 11.04 -8.45 -17.22
CA HIS A 93 10.84 -8.82 -15.82
C HIS A 93 10.94 -10.34 -15.56
N HIS A 94 11.53 -11.10 -16.49
CA HIS A 94 11.57 -12.57 -16.43
C HIS A 94 12.30 -13.07 -15.18
N PHE A 95 13.48 -12.54 -14.88
CA PHE A 95 14.25 -12.92 -13.69
C PHE A 95 13.53 -12.58 -12.39
N SER A 96 12.90 -11.41 -12.32
CA SER A 96 12.13 -10.98 -11.14
C SER A 96 10.96 -11.89 -10.82
N THR A 97 10.23 -12.27 -11.86
CA THR A 97 9.09 -13.18 -11.75
C THR A 97 9.55 -14.58 -11.35
N PHE A 98 10.62 -15.08 -11.99
CA PHE A 98 11.19 -16.39 -11.69
C PHE A 98 11.67 -16.47 -10.24
N ARG A 99 12.46 -15.49 -9.75
CA ARG A 99 12.95 -15.46 -8.37
C ARG A 99 11.81 -15.37 -7.36
N SER A 100 10.83 -14.49 -7.59
CA SER A 100 9.65 -14.39 -6.72
C SER A 100 8.90 -15.72 -6.65
N GLY A 101 8.68 -16.36 -7.81
CA GLY A 101 8.02 -17.66 -7.90
C GLY A 101 8.81 -18.77 -7.22
N LEU A 102 10.13 -18.79 -7.38
CA LEU A 102 11.04 -19.72 -6.70
C LEU A 102 10.97 -19.57 -5.19
N TRP A 103 11.07 -18.34 -4.66
CA TRP A 103 10.98 -18.11 -3.22
C TRP A 103 9.63 -18.50 -2.64
N LEU A 104 8.53 -18.17 -3.32
CA LEU A 104 7.19 -18.61 -2.89
C LEU A 104 7.06 -20.13 -2.95
N GLY A 105 7.57 -20.77 -4.00
CA GLY A 105 7.57 -22.22 -4.16
C GLY A 105 8.36 -22.94 -3.08
N LEU A 106 9.56 -22.45 -2.75
CA LEU A 106 10.43 -22.98 -1.69
C LEU A 106 9.86 -22.74 -0.28
N ALA A 107 9.06 -21.70 -0.08
CA ALA A 107 8.39 -21.46 1.20
C ALA A 107 7.37 -22.56 1.55
N ILE A 108 6.67 -23.11 0.55
CA ILE A 108 5.59 -24.10 0.74
C ILE A 108 6.04 -25.35 1.53
N PRO A 109 7.09 -26.09 1.13
CA PRO A 109 7.51 -27.28 1.86
C PRO A 109 8.00 -26.95 3.28
N ALA A 110 8.64 -25.80 3.49
CA ALA A 110 9.07 -25.36 4.82
C ALA A 110 7.86 -25.04 5.73
N ILE A 111 6.84 -24.36 5.21
CA ILE A 111 5.59 -24.11 5.95
C ILE A 111 4.89 -25.43 6.27
N ALA A 112 4.78 -26.34 5.31
CA ALA A 112 4.14 -27.64 5.49
C ALA A 112 4.88 -28.49 6.53
N GLY A 113 6.21 -28.60 6.42
CA GLY A 113 7.06 -29.33 7.35
C GLY A 113 7.03 -28.74 8.76
N GLY A 114 7.15 -27.42 8.89
CA GLY A 114 7.05 -26.73 10.18
C GLY A 114 5.67 -26.93 10.81
N SER A 115 4.60 -26.78 10.03
CA SER A 115 3.24 -27.00 10.52
C SER A 115 3.05 -28.45 11.00
N TYR A 116 3.48 -29.43 10.20
CA TYR A 116 3.43 -30.85 10.57
C TYR A 116 4.16 -31.11 11.90
N LEU A 117 5.40 -30.64 12.06
CA LEU A 117 6.16 -30.78 13.30
C LEU A 117 5.49 -30.09 14.49
N SER A 118 4.86 -28.94 14.28
CA SER A 118 4.14 -28.20 15.33
C SER A 118 2.94 -28.95 15.89
N PHE A 119 2.30 -29.81 15.08
CA PHE A 119 1.17 -30.63 15.51
C PHE A 119 1.59 -31.94 16.17
N GLN A 120 2.87 -32.32 16.15
CA GLN A 120 3.34 -33.53 16.81
C GLN A 120 3.42 -33.34 18.33
N GLU A 121 2.86 -34.30 19.06
CA GLU A 121 2.83 -34.29 20.53
C GLU A 121 4.24 -34.38 21.13
N HIS A 122 5.11 -35.18 20.54
CA HIS A 122 6.53 -35.28 20.92
C HIS A 122 7.26 -33.92 20.82
N THR A 123 7.02 -33.17 19.74
CA THR A 123 7.62 -31.85 19.53
C THR A 123 7.11 -30.86 20.58
N ARG A 124 5.81 -30.88 20.90
CA ARG A 124 5.22 -30.03 21.95
C ARG A 124 5.77 -30.34 23.33
N GLY A 125 5.90 -31.62 23.68
CA GLY A 125 6.44 -32.04 24.98
C GLY A 125 7.93 -31.74 25.15
N SER A 126 8.70 -31.76 24.07
CA SER A 126 10.16 -31.50 24.08
C SER A 126 10.54 -30.01 23.96
N LEU A 127 9.57 -29.15 23.62
CA LEU A 127 9.71 -27.70 23.54
C LEU A 127 8.79 -27.02 24.58
N PRO A 128 9.26 -26.81 25.82
CA PRO A 128 8.46 -26.15 26.86
C PRO A 128 7.89 -24.78 26.43
N SER A 129 8.63 -24.03 25.61
CA SER A 129 8.22 -22.72 25.07
C SER A 129 7.62 -22.77 23.67
N TRP A 130 7.00 -23.90 23.29
CA TRP A 130 6.41 -24.10 21.96
C TRP A 130 5.34 -23.05 21.62
N ASP A 131 4.49 -22.71 22.58
CA ASP A 131 3.42 -21.73 22.44
C ASP A 131 3.96 -20.29 22.25
N ILE A 132 4.98 -19.91 23.01
CA ILE A 132 5.73 -18.65 22.87
C ILE A 132 6.33 -18.56 21.47
N LEU A 133 6.94 -19.65 20.99
CA LEU A 133 7.56 -19.71 19.67
C LEU A 133 6.52 -19.45 18.57
N LEU A 134 5.37 -20.15 18.62
CA LEU A 134 4.29 -19.94 17.66
C LEU A 134 3.73 -18.52 17.71
N TYR A 135 3.60 -17.95 18.91
CA TYR A 135 3.14 -16.59 19.09
C TYR A 135 4.12 -15.55 18.52
N ILE A 136 5.44 -15.77 18.64
CA ILE A 136 6.42 -14.91 17.97
C ILE A 136 6.28 -15.03 16.45
N TYR A 137 6.16 -16.25 15.90
CA TYR A 137 6.00 -16.44 14.46
C TYR A 137 4.71 -15.83 13.91
N SER A 138 3.60 -15.86 14.65
CA SER A 138 2.36 -15.19 14.21
C SER A 138 2.54 -13.68 14.11
N ILE A 139 3.24 -13.07 15.08
CA ILE A 139 3.57 -11.63 15.08
C ILE A 139 4.42 -11.26 13.85
N LEU A 140 5.44 -12.05 13.54
CA LEU A 140 6.37 -11.81 12.42
C LEU A 140 5.75 -12.08 11.05
N THR A 141 4.78 -12.98 10.96
CA THR A 141 4.15 -13.39 9.69
C THR A 141 3.20 -12.31 9.14
N VAL A 142 2.43 -11.64 10.02
CA VAL A 142 1.38 -10.70 9.60
C VAL A 142 1.91 -9.54 8.71
N PRO A 143 3.04 -8.86 9.00
CA PRO A 143 3.57 -7.82 8.12
C PRO A 143 4.02 -8.33 6.75
N ILE A 144 4.48 -9.59 6.69
CA ILE A 144 4.88 -10.23 5.43
C ILE A 144 3.65 -10.55 4.58
N LEU A 145 2.60 -11.09 5.20
CA LEU A 145 1.32 -11.34 4.53
C LEU A 145 0.72 -10.04 3.98
N LEU A 146 0.69 -8.97 4.79
CA LEU A 146 0.24 -7.66 4.33
C LEU A 146 1.05 -7.17 3.12
N SER A 147 2.38 -7.33 3.18
CA SER A 147 3.27 -6.92 2.08
C SER A 147 2.98 -7.70 0.79
N LEU A 148 2.68 -9.00 0.87
CA LEU A 148 2.26 -9.82 -0.27
C LEU A 148 0.90 -9.38 -0.83
N LEU A 149 -0.07 -9.08 0.04
CA LEU A 149 -1.39 -8.57 -0.37
C LEU A 149 -1.28 -7.21 -1.08
N ILE A 150 -0.37 -6.33 -0.64
CA ILE A 150 -0.06 -5.09 -1.38
C ILE A 150 0.50 -5.43 -2.78
N GLY A 151 1.33 -6.45 -2.91
CA GLY A 151 1.80 -6.94 -4.21
C GLY A 151 0.66 -7.39 -5.12
N VAL A 152 -0.32 -8.11 -4.57
CA VAL A 152 -1.54 -8.52 -5.28
C VAL A 152 -2.34 -7.28 -5.73
N ASN A 153 -2.46 -6.25 -4.88
CA ASN A 153 -3.11 -5.01 -5.26
C ASN A 153 -2.42 -4.35 -6.46
N ILE A 154 -1.08 -4.24 -6.45
CA ILE A 154 -0.31 -3.66 -7.57
C ILE A 154 -0.49 -4.50 -8.84
N LEU A 155 -0.49 -5.83 -8.74
CA LEU A 155 -0.77 -6.74 -9.85
C LEU A 155 -2.17 -6.49 -10.45
N VAL A 156 -3.20 -6.44 -9.61
CA VAL A 156 -4.58 -6.20 -10.04
C VAL A 156 -4.71 -4.82 -10.69
N TRP A 157 -4.13 -3.78 -10.07
CA TRP A 157 -4.12 -2.42 -10.62
C TRP A 157 -3.44 -2.37 -11.99
N THR A 158 -2.32 -3.08 -12.15
CA THR A 158 -1.60 -3.17 -13.43
C THR A 158 -2.45 -3.87 -14.49
N ARG A 159 -3.04 -5.03 -14.17
CA ARG A 159 -3.91 -5.77 -15.11
C ARG A 159 -5.17 -5.00 -15.50
N LYS A 160 -5.76 -4.26 -14.56
CA LYS A 160 -6.93 -3.41 -14.80
C LYS A 160 -6.57 -2.02 -15.36
N ARG A 161 -5.29 -1.77 -15.66
CA ARG A 161 -4.77 -0.51 -16.20
C ARG A 161 -5.13 0.72 -15.34
N ILE A 162 -5.21 0.53 -14.02
CA ILE A 162 -5.34 1.61 -13.05
C ILE A 162 -3.99 2.30 -12.94
N ASN A 163 -3.96 3.61 -13.13
CA ASN A 163 -2.74 4.40 -13.04
C ASN A 163 -2.35 4.66 -11.57
N TYR A 164 -1.95 3.60 -10.86
CA TYR A 164 -1.52 3.70 -9.46
C TYR A 164 -0.29 4.59 -9.29
N ALA A 165 0.60 4.66 -10.30
CA ALA A 165 1.75 5.56 -10.25
C ALA A 165 1.32 7.03 -10.15
N PHE A 166 0.26 7.42 -10.86
CA PHE A 166 -0.33 8.75 -10.70
C PHE A 166 -1.03 8.92 -9.34
N ILE A 167 -1.86 7.95 -8.94
CA ILE A 167 -2.62 8.01 -7.67
C ILE A 167 -1.70 8.16 -6.45
N PHE A 168 -0.60 7.41 -6.44
CA PHE A 168 0.40 7.44 -5.37
C PHE A 168 1.52 8.45 -5.63
N GLU A 169 1.40 9.31 -6.64
CA GLU A 169 2.41 10.31 -7.02
C GLU A 169 3.84 9.72 -7.14
N LEU A 170 3.94 8.46 -7.57
CA LEU A 170 5.20 7.75 -7.74
C LEU A 170 5.92 8.29 -8.97
N ASN A 171 7.22 8.46 -8.86
CA ASN A 171 8.04 8.82 -10.02
C ASN A 171 7.98 7.68 -11.05
N PRO A 172 7.48 7.92 -12.28
CA PRO A 172 7.33 6.88 -13.30
C PRO A 172 8.65 6.18 -13.67
N ARG A 173 9.80 6.81 -13.41
CA ARG A 173 11.14 6.26 -13.69
C ARG A 173 11.66 5.32 -12.61
N SER A 174 11.18 5.46 -11.38
CA SER A 174 11.66 4.69 -10.22
C SER A 174 10.56 3.86 -9.57
N ARG A 175 9.37 3.79 -10.19
CA ARG A 175 8.30 2.91 -9.72
C ARG A 175 8.73 1.45 -9.90
N LEU A 176 8.42 0.62 -8.92
CA LEU A 176 8.53 -0.82 -9.07
C LEU A 176 7.34 -1.32 -9.87
N ASP A 177 7.62 -2.20 -10.83
CA ASP A 177 6.57 -3.03 -11.39
C ASP A 177 6.16 -4.12 -10.39
N HIS A 178 4.94 -4.65 -10.51
CA HIS A 178 4.48 -5.73 -9.64
C HIS A 178 5.43 -6.94 -9.64
N HIS A 179 6.04 -7.27 -10.78
CA HIS A 179 7.02 -8.35 -10.87
C HIS A 179 8.26 -8.12 -9.99
N GLU A 180 8.73 -6.87 -9.90
CA GLU A 180 9.88 -6.48 -9.07
C GLU A 180 9.47 -6.33 -7.59
N TYR A 181 8.25 -5.88 -7.33
CA TYR A 181 7.73 -5.68 -5.97
C TYR A 181 7.65 -6.99 -5.17
N PHE A 182 7.21 -8.08 -5.79
CA PHE A 182 7.06 -9.37 -5.10
C PHE A 182 8.37 -9.96 -4.60
N GLU A 183 9.52 -9.57 -5.14
CA GLU A 183 10.79 -10.21 -4.82
C GLU A 183 11.16 -10.13 -3.33
N LEU A 184 10.98 -8.96 -2.71
CA LEU A 184 11.31 -8.77 -1.30
C LEU A 184 10.32 -9.48 -0.36
N PRO A 185 8.99 -9.30 -0.47
CA PRO A 185 8.03 -10.05 0.34
C PRO A 185 8.15 -11.56 0.19
N SER A 186 8.40 -12.06 -1.03
CA SER A 186 8.59 -13.50 -1.29
C SER A 186 9.86 -14.04 -0.64
N LEU A 187 10.98 -13.31 -0.70
CA LEU A 187 12.21 -13.71 0.00
C LEU A 187 12.00 -13.73 1.52
N LEU A 188 11.38 -12.70 2.08
CA LEU A 188 11.13 -12.60 3.51
C LEU A 188 10.19 -13.72 3.99
N LEU A 189 9.16 -14.06 3.22
CA LEU A 189 8.30 -15.21 3.52
C LEU A 189 9.08 -16.52 3.49
N CYS A 190 9.87 -16.75 2.44
CA CYS A 190 10.67 -17.97 2.30
C CYS A 190 11.63 -18.14 3.47
N THR A 191 12.41 -17.11 3.78
CA THR A 191 13.36 -17.15 4.90
C THR A 191 12.67 -17.28 6.26
N LEU A 192 11.49 -16.69 6.45
CA LEU A 192 10.69 -16.86 7.67
C LEU A 192 10.17 -18.30 7.80
N ALA A 193 9.70 -18.88 6.70
CA ALA A 193 9.23 -20.26 6.63
C ALA A 193 10.34 -21.26 6.99
N TYR A 194 11.55 -21.06 6.47
CA TYR A 194 12.69 -21.89 6.84
C TYR A 194 13.13 -21.68 8.29
N ALA A 195 13.14 -20.43 8.79
CA ALA A 195 13.41 -20.18 10.21
C ALA A 195 12.39 -20.90 11.11
N PHE A 196 11.10 -20.85 10.75
CA PHE A 196 10.02 -21.56 11.44
C PHE A 196 10.24 -23.07 11.43
N TRP A 197 10.50 -23.63 10.26
CA TRP A 197 10.78 -25.06 10.12
C TRP A 197 12.01 -25.48 10.93
N PHE A 198 13.12 -24.75 10.84
CA PHE A 198 14.35 -25.04 11.59
C PHE A 198 14.15 -24.99 13.10
N SER A 199 13.33 -24.05 13.59
CA SER A 199 12.99 -23.97 15.02
C SER A 199 12.33 -25.25 15.51
N LEU A 200 11.37 -25.77 14.75
CA LEU A 200 10.60 -26.97 15.11
C LEU A 200 11.35 -28.27 14.79
N ALA A 201 12.19 -28.27 13.75
CA ALA A 201 13.10 -29.36 13.43
C ALA A 201 14.32 -29.43 14.37
N ARG A 202 14.42 -28.51 15.34
CA ARG A 202 15.49 -28.44 16.34
C ARG A 202 16.89 -28.32 15.73
N ILE A 203 17.02 -27.64 14.60
CA ILE A 203 18.31 -27.34 13.99
C ILE A 203 18.90 -26.15 14.74
N GLY A 204 19.67 -26.41 15.79
CA GLY A 204 20.15 -25.39 16.72
C GLY A 204 19.08 -24.86 17.69
N PRO A 205 19.36 -23.77 18.43
CA PRO A 205 18.44 -23.23 19.43
C PRO A 205 17.14 -22.68 18.80
N PRO A 206 15.96 -23.23 19.11
CA PRO A 206 14.70 -22.86 18.45
C PRO A 206 14.34 -21.38 18.57
N MET A 207 14.58 -20.78 19.74
CA MET A 207 14.26 -19.38 20.01
C MET A 207 15.20 -18.38 19.31
N LEU A 208 16.31 -18.85 18.74
CA LEU A 208 17.29 -17.98 18.07
C LEU A 208 16.89 -17.70 16.61
N TRP A 209 16.17 -18.61 15.95
CA TRP A 209 15.77 -18.45 14.54
C TRP A 209 14.88 -17.24 14.27
N PRO A 210 13.87 -16.89 15.09
CA PRO A 210 13.13 -15.65 14.89
C PRO A 210 14.02 -14.40 15.01
N LEU A 211 15.01 -14.40 15.92
CA LEU A 211 15.99 -13.32 16.03
C LEU A 211 16.92 -13.24 14.83
N ILE A 212 17.45 -14.37 14.37
CA ILE A 212 18.27 -14.45 13.15
C ILE A 212 17.49 -13.89 11.97
N TRP A 213 16.23 -14.27 11.82
CA TRP A 213 15.37 -13.77 10.77
C TRP A 213 15.08 -12.27 10.90
N LEU A 214 14.83 -11.77 12.11
CA LEU A 214 14.66 -10.34 12.37
C LEU A 214 15.93 -9.56 12.01
N ALA A 215 17.10 -10.04 12.40
CA ALA A 215 18.39 -9.45 12.05
C ALA A 215 18.61 -9.45 10.54
N LEU A 216 18.34 -10.57 9.86
CA LEU A 216 18.39 -10.66 8.39
C LEU A 216 17.45 -9.63 7.74
N THR A 217 16.23 -9.51 8.24
CA THR A 217 15.22 -8.57 7.73
C THR A 217 15.70 -7.13 7.90
N LEU A 218 16.25 -6.77 9.06
CA LEU A 218 16.83 -5.45 9.30
C LEU A 218 18.01 -5.16 8.39
N VAL A 219 18.93 -6.12 8.22
CA VAL A 219 20.05 -6.00 7.28
C VAL A 219 19.54 -5.78 5.86
N VAL A 220 18.54 -6.53 5.41
CA VAL A 220 17.98 -6.39 4.05
C VAL A 220 17.25 -5.05 3.86
N ILE A 221 16.46 -4.59 4.84
CA ILE A 221 15.67 -3.36 4.74
C ILE A 221 16.57 -2.12 4.86
N LEU A 222 17.46 -2.09 5.84
CA LEU A 222 18.31 -0.94 6.18
C LEU A 222 19.59 -0.86 5.35
N ASN A 223 19.85 -1.83 4.46
CA ASN A 223 21.06 -1.84 3.64
C ASN A 223 21.23 -0.53 2.84
N PRO A 224 22.31 0.24 3.09
CA PRO A 224 22.52 1.52 2.43
C PRO A 224 22.91 1.42 0.96
N ILE A 225 23.36 0.24 0.51
CA ILE A 225 23.77 0.00 -0.87
C ILE A 225 22.55 0.05 -1.78
N ARG A 226 22.45 1.13 -2.57
CA ARG A 226 21.32 1.37 -3.48
C ARG A 226 21.18 0.29 -4.57
N SER A 227 22.29 -0.34 -4.95
CA SER A 227 22.33 -1.39 -5.98
C SER A 227 21.88 -2.76 -5.47
N PHE A 228 21.88 -2.97 -4.16
CA PHE A 228 21.44 -4.23 -3.55
C PHE A 228 19.91 -4.25 -3.42
N MET A 229 19.25 -5.28 -3.94
CA MET A 229 17.80 -5.57 -3.74
C MET A 229 16.86 -4.35 -3.75
N TRP A 230 16.74 -3.67 -4.90
CA TRP A 230 15.85 -2.52 -5.13
C TRP A 230 15.96 -1.40 -4.08
N GLY A 231 17.18 -0.92 -3.84
CA GLY A 231 17.46 0.18 -2.92
C GLY A 231 16.51 1.37 -2.99
N PRO A 232 16.16 1.93 -4.18
CA PRO A 232 15.24 3.06 -4.26
C PRO A 232 13.87 2.81 -3.63
N ALA A 233 13.34 1.59 -3.75
CA ALA A 233 12.04 1.24 -3.19
C ALA A 233 12.10 1.05 -1.68
N ARG A 234 13.15 0.39 -1.16
CA ARG A 234 13.35 0.26 0.30
C ARG A 234 13.47 1.62 0.97
N TRP A 235 14.31 2.50 0.42
CA TRP A 235 14.47 3.87 0.92
C TRP A 235 13.19 4.70 0.79
N TRP A 236 12.41 4.48 -0.28
CA TRP A 236 11.08 5.08 -0.40
C TRP A 236 10.15 4.60 0.71
N THR A 237 10.09 3.30 1.01
CA THR A 237 9.27 2.75 2.10
C THR A 237 9.71 3.30 3.44
N ILE A 238 11.01 3.23 3.78
CA ILE A 238 11.56 3.79 5.03
C ILE A 238 11.20 5.26 5.16
N LYS A 239 11.41 6.05 4.11
CA LYS A 239 11.10 7.49 4.12
C LYS A 239 9.62 7.75 4.35
N ASN A 240 8.72 7.01 3.71
CA ASN A 240 7.28 7.24 3.86
C ASN A 240 6.74 6.72 5.20
N VAL A 241 7.26 5.62 5.73
CA VAL A 241 6.95 5.16 7.09
C VAL A 241 7.45 6.19 8.11
N ALA A 242 8.67 6.71 7.96
CA ALA A 242 9.21 7.73 8.85
C ALA A 242 8.38 9.04 8.82
N LYS A 243 7.83 9.41 7.66
CA LYS A 243 6.91 10.57 7.56
C LYS A 243 5.65 10.41 8.39
N LEU A 244 5.17 9.19 8.64
CA LEU A 244 4.01 8.97 9.50
C LEU A 244 4.27 9.45 10.93
N GLY A 245 5.52 9.36 11.40
CA GLY A 245 5.93 9.92 12.70
C GLY A 245 5.86 11.45 12.77
N ALA A 246 5.88 12.14 11.63
CA ALA A 246 5.70 13.59 11.54
C ALA A 246 4.25 13.99 11.15
N CYS A 247 3.27 13.12 11.41
CA CYS A 247 1.86 13.39 11.12
C CYS A 247 1.39 14.70 11.76
N GLY A 248 0.54 15.46 11.04
CA GLY A 248 0.03 16.76 11.50
C GLY A 248 0.91 17.99 11.18
N THR A 249 2.21 17.81 10.92
CA THR A 249 3.13 18.93 10.62
C THR A 249 3.18 19.30 9.14
N ARG A 250 2.88 18.35 8.26
CA ARG A 250 2.98 18.48 6.80
C ARG A 250 1.63 18.30 6.13
N ASP A 251 1.54 18.71 4.87
CA ASP A 251 0.37 18.42 4.04
C ASP A 251 0.23 16.92 3.86
N VAL A 252 -1.00 16.43 4.04
CA VAL A 252 -1.30 15.00 4.02
C VAL A 252 -1.68 14.60 2.59
N ARG A 253 -0.83 13.79 1.96
CA ARG A 253 -1.08 13.27 0.62
C ARG A 253 -1.83 11.95 0.67
N PHE A 254 -2.37 11.52 -0.47
CA PHE A 254 -3.05 10.24 -0.56
C PHE A 254 -2.17 9.06 -0.12
N THR A 255 -0.86 9.09 -0.44
CA THR A 255 0.10 8.07 -0.01
C THR A 255 0.19 7.93 1.51
N ASP A 256 0.16 9.06 2.22
CA ASP A 256 0.30 9.10 3.68
C ASP A 256 -0.96 8.54 4.36
N VAL A 257 -2.12 8.84 3.76
CA VAL A 257 -3.43 8.31 4.18
C VAL A 257 -3.48 6.80 4.00
N TRP A 258 -3.17 6.33 2.79
CA TRP A 258 -3.17 4.91 2.46
C TRP A 258 -2.19 4.12 3.34
N LEU A 259 -0.96 4.62 3.50
CA LEU A 259 0.05 3.94 4.31
C LEU A 259 -0.35 3.89 5.79
N GLY A 260 -0.93 4.97 6.31
CA GLY A 260 -1.46 4.98 7.67
C GLY A 260 -2.58 3.95 7.87
N ASP A 261 -3.48 3.79 6.90
CA ASP A 261 -4.52 2.75 6.96
C ASP A 261 -3.92 1.33 6.90
N GLN A 262 -2.85 1.10 6.12
CA GLN A 262 -2.11 -0.16 6.17
C GLN A 262 -1.51 -0.44 7.57
N CYS A 263 -1.01 0.59 8.25
CA CYS A 263 -0.50 0.45 9.63
C CYS A 263 -1.60 0.07 10.63
N CYS A 264 -2.84 0.52 10.43
CA CYS A 264 -3.99 0.08 11.25
C CYS A 264 -4.26 -1.43 11.11
N SER A 265 -3.98 -2.03 9.96
CA SER A 265 -4.06 -3.49 9.78
C SER A 265 -2.93 -4.27 10.47
N LEU A 266 -1.89 -3.59 10.95
CA LEU A 266 -0.74 -4.20 11.64
C LEU A 266 -0.83 -4.14 13.16
N VAL A 267 -1.97 -3.74 13.74
CA VAL A 267 -2.11 -3.57 15.19
C VAL A 267 -1.80 -4.85 15.96
N TYR A 268 -2.17 -6.02 15.43
CA TYR A 268 -1.80 -7.29 16.05
C TYR A 268 -0.27 -7.41 16.19
N SER A 269 0.50 -7.17 15.13
CA SER A 269 1.95 -7.25 15.22
C SER A 269 2.53 -6.15 16.09
N LEU A 270 2.12 -4.90 15.87
CA LEU A 270 2.64 -3.73 16.57
C LEU A 270 2.43 -3.83 18.09
N SER A 271 1.23 -4.18 18.52
CA SER A 271 0.89 -4.32 19.95
C SER A 271 1.72 -5.39 20.65
N ASN A 272 1.96 -6.50 19.95
CA ASN A 272 2.67 -7.65 20.49
C ASN A 272 4.20 -7.56 20.32
N LEU A 273 4.74 -6.52 19.69
CA LEU A 273 6.19 -6.25 19.71
C LEU A 273 6.71 -6.06 21.13
N TYR A 274 5.87 -5.56 22.06
CA TYR A 274 6.23 -5.51 23.47
C TYR A 274 6.57 -6.89 24.03
N PHE A 275 5.73 -7.90 23.74
CA PHE A 275 5.98 -9.27 24.17
C PHE A 275 7.32 -9.78 23.64
N VAL A 276 7.58 -9.57 22.35
CA VAL A 276 8.83 -10.00 21.70
C VAL A 276 10.04 -9.35 22.38
N GLY A 277 10.01 -8.03 22.59
CA GLY A 277 11.10 -7.31 23.26
C GLY A 277 11.28 -7.76 24.72
N CYS A 278 10.18 -7.87 25.48
CA CYS A 278 10.17 -8.30 26.86
C CYS A 278 10.69 -9.74 27.03
N PHE A 279 10.30 -10.65 26.13
CA PHE A 279 10.77 -12.02 26.12
C PHE A 279 12.26 -12.09 25.81
N TYR A 280 12.71 -11.43 24.73
CA TYR A 280 14.11 -11.55 24.30
C TYR A 280 15.11 -10.82 25.20
N THR A 281 14.70 -9.74 25.87
CA THR A 281 15.53 -9.09 26.89
C THR A 281 15.76 -10.00 28.10
N ARG A 282 14.77 -10.80 28.49
CA ARG A 282 14.93 -11.84 29.51
C ARG A 282 15.74 -13.01 28.99
N PHE A 283 15.39 -13.54 27.81
CA PHE A 283 16.12 -14.65 27.18
C PHE A 283 17.62 -14.37 27.05
N ALA A 284 18.02 -13.13 26.76
CA ALA A 284 19.43 -12.75 26.69
C ALA A 284 20.21 -12.93 28.01
N ASN A 285 19.53 -12.92 29.16
CA ASN A 285 20.14 -13.10 30.47
C ASN A 285 20.22 -14.57 30.91
N TYR A 286 19.61 -15.51 30.17
CA TYR A 286 19.58 -16.93 30.51
C TYR A 286 20.14 -17.79 29.38
N VAL A 287 21.00 -18.75 29.73
CA VAL A 287 21.72 -19.58 28.74
C VAL A 287 20.82 -20.69 28.16
N SER A 288 19.71 -21.03 28.82
CA SER A 288 18.87 -22.18 28.47
C SER A 288 17.42 -21.82 28.19
N THR A 289 16.86 -22.34 27.09
CA THR A 289 15.42 -22.33 26.81
C THR A 289 14.61 -23.14 27.81
N TYR A 290 15.26 -23.96 28.65
CA TYR A 290 14.62 -24.74 29.72
C TYR A 290 14.61 -24.01 31.06
N ASP A 291 15.14 -22.78 31.12
CA ASP A 291 15.11 -21.99 32.34
C ASP A 291 13.66 -21.69 32.76
N PRO A 292 13.27 -21.95 34.02
CA PRO A 292 11.92 -21.66 34.52
C PRO A 292 11.48 -20.21 34.27
N GLN A 293 12.41 -19.24 34.34
CA GLN A 293 12.11 -17.82 34.14
C GLN A 293 11.80 -17.48 32.67
N VAL A 294 12.29 -18.28 31.73
CA VAL A 294 11.93 -18.18 30.30
C VAL A 294 10.52 -18.75 30.07
N GLN A 295 10.11 -19.78 30.82
CA GLN A 295 8.75 -20.34 30.75
C GLN A 295 7.70 -19.40 31.36
N GLU A 296 8.08 -18.58 32.33
CA GLU A 296 7.23 -17.56 32.94
C GLU A 296 7.06 -16.29 32.07
N ALA A 297 7.48 -16.31 30.81
CA ALA A 297 7.26 -15.17 29.90
C ALA A 297 5.77 -14.81 29.75
N TRP A 298 4.87 -15.79 29.79
CA TRP A 298 3.43 -15.52 29.76
C TRP A 298 2.91 -14.84 31.02
N SER A 299 3.50 -15.03 32.19
CA SER A 299 3.09 -14.26 33.37
C SER A 299 3.70 -12.86 33.32
N THR A 300 5.01 -12.77 33.06
CA THR A 300 5.81 -11.55 33.21
C THR A 300 5.71 -10.57 32.04
N CYS A 301 5.54 -11.05 30.81
CA CYS A 301 5.46 -10.22 29.61
C CYS A 301 4.04 -10.07 29.07
N SER A 302 3.04 -10.76 29.64
CA SER A 302 1.69 -10.70 29.10
C SER A 302 1.03 -9.33 29.23
N VAL A 303 -0.04 -9.21 28.45
CA VAL A 303 -0.99 -8.11 28.49
C VAL A 303 -1.53 -7.89 29.90
N THR A 304 -1.77 -8.93 30.69
CA THR A 304 -2.39 -8.78 32.02
C THR A 304 -1.56 -7.89 32.95
N GLN A 305 -0.23 -8.04 32.94
CA GLN A 305 0.65 -7.20 33.76
C GLN A 305 1.08 -5.90 33.05
N ASN A 306 1.25 -5.94 31.73
CA ASN A 306 1.90 -4.87 30.98
C ASN A 306 0.96 -4.15 29.99
N TRP A 307 -0.35 -4.18 30.24
CA TRP A 307 -1.38 -3.75 29.30
C TRP A 307 -1.16 -2.34 28.73
N THR A 308 -0.57 -1.43 29.50
CA THR A 308 -0.28 -0.06 29.05
C THR A 308 0.63 -0.04 27.84
N TRP A 309 1.67 -0.87 27.79
CA TRP A 309 2.58 -0.91 26.63
C TRP A 309 1.90 -1.46 25.38
N TYR A 310 1.10 -2.53 25.53
CA TYR A 310 0.30 -3.06 24.44
C TYR A 310 -0.71 -2.04 23.92
N TYR A 311 -1.38 -1.31 24.82
CA TYR A 311 -2.29 -0.23 24.46
C TYR A 311 -1.57 0.88 23.70
N LEU A 312 -0.46 1.39 24.24
CA LEU A 312 0.32 2.47 23.61
C LEU A 312 0.73 2.09 22.19
N LEU A 313 1.28 0.88 21.99
CA LEU A 313 1.67 0.40 20.67
C LEU A 313 0.47 0.19 19.73
N SER A 314 -0.69 -0.24 20.25
CA SER A 314 -1.89 -0.43 19.44
C SER A 314 -2.53 0.87 18.99
N MET A 315 -2.49 1.92 19.83
CA MET A 315 -3.11 3.19 19.51
C MET A 315 -2.30 4.02 18.50
N LEU A 316 -0.99 3.76 18.35
CA LEU A 316 -0.09 4.52 17.46
C LEU A 316 -0.64 4.69 16.03
N PRO A 317 -1.01 3.64 15.28
CA PRO A 317 -1.52 3.80 13.92
C PRO A 317 -2.81 4.64 13.88
N PHE A 318 -3.71 4.46 14.85
CA PHE A 318 -4.95 5.24 14.94
C PHE A 318 -4.68 6.71 15.28
N MET A 319 -3.72 6.99 16.15
CA MET A 319 -3.29 8.35 16.49
C MET A 319 -2.70 9.05 15.26
N VAL A 320 -1.88 8.36 14.48
CA VAL A 320 -1.37 8.88 13.20
C VAL A 320 -2.53 9.27 12.28
N ARG A 321 -3.53 8.41 12.13
CA ARG A 321 -4.69 8.66 11.26
C ARG A 321 -5.61 9.76 11.79
N PHE A 322 -5.78 9.85 13.10
CA PHE A 322 -6.46 10.96 13.76
C PHE A 322 -5.78 12.29 13.42
N MET A 323 -4.46 12.39 13.65
CA MET A 323 -3.67 13.60 13.38
C MET A 323 -3.68 13.98 11.89
N GLN A 324 -3.58 12.99 11.00
CA GLN A 324 -3.70 13.22 9.56
C GLN A 324 -5.09 13.75 9.18
N SER A 325 -6.15 13.23 9.79
CA SER A 325 -7.53 13.66 9.54
C SER A 325 -7.77 15.09 10.03
N LEU A 326 -7.26 15.45 11.22
CA LEU A 326 -7.30 16.83 11.72
C LEU A 326 -6.53 17.80 10.82
N ARG A 327 -5.34 17.41 10.35
CA ARG A 327 -4.56 18.23 9.41
C ARG A 327 -5.31 18.47 8.11
N ARG A 328 -5.92 17.43 7.53
CA ARG A 328 -6.75 17.58 6.33
C ARG A 328 -7.95 18.49 6.55
N TYR A 329 -8.60 18.41 7.72
CA TYR A 329 -9.67 19.34 8.08
C TYR A 329 -9.15 20.79 8.17
N ARG A 330 -7.99 21.01 8.80
CA ARG A 330 -7.37 22.33 8.89
C ARG A 330 -7.13 22.93 7.49
N ASP A 331 -6.64 22.11 6.57
CA ASP A 331 -6.21 22.54 5.23
C ASP A 331 -7.39 22.76 4.27
N SER A 332 -8.40 21.88 4.28
CA SER A 332 -9.52 21.94 3.34
C SER A 332 -10.81 22.54 3.91
N LYS A 333 -10.90 22.68 5.25
CA LYS A 333 -12.13 23.02 5.99
C LYS A 333 -13.32 22.10 5.71
N ASN A 334 -13.10 20.95 5.10
CA ASN A 334 -14.15 19.98 4.83
C ASN A 334 -14.42 19.12 6.07
N PHE A 335 -15.62 19.29 6.64
CA PHE A 335 -16.05 18.61 7.86
C PHE A 335 -15.96 17.07 7.80
N ILE A 336 -15.97 16.48 6.60
CA ILE A 336 -15.83 15.02 6.46
C ILE A 336 -14.52 14.50 7.09
N HIS A 337 -13.46 15.31 7.10
CA HIS A 337 -12.21 14.92 7.72
C HIS A 337 -12.29 14.92 9.25
N LEU A 338 -13.14 15.75 9.85
CA LEU A 338 -13.38 15.73 11.30
C LEU A 338 -14.20 14.50 11.69
N ILE A 339 -15.19 14.11 10.86
CA ILE A 339 -15.92 12.85 11.02
C ILE A 339 -14.92 11.67 10.98
N ASN A 340 -13.99 11.65 10.00
CA ASN A 340 -12.94 10.63 9.94
C ASN A 340 -12.04 10.63 11.19
N ALA A 341 -11.70 11.80 11.75
CA ALA A 341 -10.96 11.89 13.01
C ALA A 341 -11.75 11.27 14.18
N GLY A 342 -13.07 11.48 14.22
CA GLY A 342 -13.96 10.82 15.18
C GLY A 342 -13.92 9.30 15.08
N LYS A 343 -13.91 8.74 13.86
CA LYS A 343 -13.74 7.29 13.63
C LYS A 343 -12.48 6.75 14.33
N TYR A 344 -11.33 7.40 14.11
CA TYR A 344 -10.08 6.95 14.73
C TYR A 344 -10.02 7.21 16.24
N THR A 345 -10.71 8.24 16.75
CA THR A 345 -10.85 8.48 18.19
C THR A 345 -11.58 7.32 18.87
N ILE A 346 -12.67 6.83 18.25
CA ILE A 346 -13.42 5.67 18.74
C ILE A 346 -12.56 4.41 18.72
N ALA A 347 -11.72 4.22 17.70
CA ALA A 347 -10.77 3.11 17.68
C ALA A 347 -9.76 3.17 18.84
N ILE A 348 -9.23 4.36 19.17
CA ILE A 348 -8.32 4.57 20.31
C ILE A 348 -9.02 4.22 21.62
N ILE A 349 -10.27 4.66 21.81
CA ILE A 349 -11.08 4.34 23.00
C ILE A 349 -11.36 2.83 23.08
N TYR A 350 -11.72 2.20 21.96
CA TYR A 350 -11.93 0.75 21.89
C TYR A 350 -10.70 -0.02 22.38
N TYR A 351 -9.50 0.31 21.90
CA TYR A 351 -8.28 -0.37 22.35
C TYR A 351 -7.97 -0.10 23.82
N LEU A 352 -8.26 1.11 24.32
CA LEU A 352 -8.12 1.41 25.76
C LEU A 352 -9.00 0.48 26.58
N CYS A 353 -10.29 0.36 26.23
CA CYS A 353 -11.24 -0.52 26.91
C CYS A 353 -10.86 -2.00 26.76
N TYR A 354 -10.40 -2.43 25.59
CA TYR A 354 -9.94 -3.80 25.34
C TYR A 354 -8.77 -4.17 26.24
N PHE A 355 -7.70 -3.38 26.26
CA PHE A 355 -6.52 -3.71 27.05
C PHE A 355 -6.76 -3.55 28.55
N TYR A 356 -7.61 -2.60 28.95
CA TYR A 356 -8.06 -2.50 30.34
C TYR A 356 -8.86 -3.76 30.76
N TRP A 357 -9.75 -4.28 29.91
CA TRP A 357 -10.43 -5.54 30.18
C TRP A 357 -9.46 -6.73 30.25
N LYS A 358 -8.46 -6.79 29.35
CA LYS A 358 -7.41 -7.82 29.39
C LYS A 358 -6.60 -7.76 30.69
N HIS A 359 -6.30 -6.57 31.18
CA HIS A 359 -5.63 -6.34 32.47
C HIS A 359 -6.41 -6.89 33.66
N GLN A 360 -7.74 -6.77 33.64
CA GLN A 360 -8.63 -7.30 34.69
C GLN A 360 -8.75 -8.83 34.69
N GLY A 361 -7.94 -9.56 33.92
CA GLY A 361 -7.99 -11.02 33.83
C GLY A 361 -8.97 -11.55 32.79
N SER A 362 -9.48 -10.69 31.91
CA SER A 362 -10.44 -11.07 30.86
C SER A 362 -11.75 -11.74 31.35
N PRO A 363 -12.38 -11.28 32.44
CA PRO A 363 -13.64 -11.85 32.89
C PRO A 363 -14.72 -11.61 31.83
N HIS A 364 -15.52 -12.62 31.50
CA HIS A 364 -16.66 -12.49 30.59
C HIS A 364 -17.89 -11.82 31.25
N THR A 365 -17.66 -11.10 32.35
CA THR A 365 -18.66 -10.45 33.20
C THR A 365 -18.12 -9.11 33.70
N GLY A 366 -19.00 -8.27 34.24
CA GLY A 366 -18.62 -7.01 34.87
C GLY A 366 -18.48 -5.81 33.92
N LYS A 367 -18.20 -4.64 34.52
CA LYS A 367 -18.27 -3.34 33.85
C LYS A 367 -17.24 -3.16 32.72
N SER A 368 -16.01 -3.66 32.92
CA SER A 368 -14.93 -3.54 31.92
C SER A 368 -15.23 -4.34 30.65
N TYR A 369 -15.77 -5.56 30.80
CA TYR A 369 -16.21 -6.39 29.68
C TYR A 369 -17.34 -5.73 28.89
N ILE A 370 -18.38 -5.24 29.58
CA ILE A 370 -19.52 -4.55 28.95
C ILE A 370 -19.04 -3.30 28.18
N LEU A 371 -18.17 -2.49 28.80
CA LEU A 371 -17.62 -1.29 28.17
C LEU A 371 -16.78 -1.64 26.92
N TRP A 372 -15.95 -2.68 27.00
CA TRP A 372 -15.22 -3.17 25.84
C TRP A 372 -16.17 -3.65 24.73
N CYS A 373 -17.17 -4.48 25.02
CA CYS A 373 -18.14 -4.93 24.03
C CYS A 373 -18.88 -3.78 23.37
N PHE A 374 -19.33 -2.78 24.15
CA PHE A 374 -19.99 -1.59 23.63
C PHE A 374 -19.08 -0.79 22.70
N THR A 375 -17.86 -0.46 23.14
CA THR A 375 -16.91 0.31 22.33
C THR A 375 -16.45 -0.47 21.10
N ALA A 376 -16.32 -1.79 21.18
CA ALA A 376 -16.04 -2.68 20.05
C ALA A 376 -17.17 -2.66 19.01
N ALA A 377 -18.43 -2.72 19.45
CA ALA A 377 -19.59 -2.62 18.56
C ALA A 377 -19.63 -1.26 17.86
N VAL A 378 -19.48 -0.16 18.60
CA VAL A 378 -19.46 1.20 18.03
C VAL A 378 -18.31 1.37 17.03
N ASN A 379 -17.09 0.93 17.38
CA ASN A 379 -15.93 0.99 16.50
C ASN A 379 -16.15 0.17 15.22
N SER A 380 -16.73 -1.02 15.33
CA SER A 380 -17.00 -1.89 14.18
C SER A 380 -18.08 -1.30 13.27
N ILE A 381 -19.18 -0.81 13.85
CA ILE A 381 -20.27 -0.19 13.08
C ILE A 381 -19.76 1.06 12.36
N TYR A 382 -19.01 1.93 13.03
CA TYR A 382 -18.49 3.14 12.41
C TYR A 382 -17.45 2.80 11.34
N GLY A 383 -16.50 1.90 11.62
CA GLY A 383 -15.53 1.42 10.62
C GLY A 383 -16.21 0.90 9.36
N CYS A 384 -17.15 -0.03 9.52
CA CYS A 384 -17.93 -0.57 8.41
C CYS A 384 -18.72 0.53 7.69
N ALA A 385 -19.44 1.40 8.40
CA ALA A 385 -20.20 2.48 7.79
C ALA A 385 -19.29 3.41 6.96
N TRP A 386 -18.10 3.72 7.46
CA TRP A 386 -17.11 4.52 6.73
C TRP A 386 -16.66 3.82 5.44
N ASP A 387 -16.25 2.56 5.53
CA ASP A 387 -15.72 1.82 4.38
C ASP A 387 -16.79 1.68 3.29
N PHE A 388 -18.00 1.26 3.66
CA PHE A 388 -19.10 1.07 2.70
C PHE A 388 -19.61 2.39 2.13
N LEU A 389 -19.88 3.41 2.96
CA LEU A 389 -20.55 4.64 2.53
C LEU A 389 -19.59 5.69 1.95
N MET A 390 -18.39 5.80 2.51
CA MET A 390 -17.42 6.83 2.14
C MET A 390 -16.40 6.29 1.14
N ASP A 391 -15.58 5.31 1.55
CA ASP A 391 -14.42 4.89 0.77
C ASP A 391 -14.82 4.12 -0.49
N TRP A 392 -15.75 3.17 -0.36
CA TRP A 392 -16.27 2.39 -1.49
C TRP A 392 -17.45 3.09 -2.17
N SER A 393 -18.15 3.96 -1.43
CA SER A 393 -19.35 4.67 -1.89
C SER A 393 -20.43 3.72 -2.43
N VAL A 394 -20.57 2.55 -1.81
CA VAL A 394 -21.65 1.59 -2.04
C VAL A 394 -22.84 1.90 -1.12
N CYS A 395 -23.92 1.11 -1.18
CA CYS A 395 -25.16 1.33 -0.43
C CYS A 395 -25.88 2.65 -0.77
N ARG A 396 -25.79 3.13 -2.02
CA ARG A 396 -26.60 4.25 -2.51
C ARG A 396 -27.87 3.73 -3.21
N PRO A 397 -29.05 3.76 -2.55
CA PRO A 397 -30.27 3.15 -3.09
C PRO A 397 -30.77 3.86 -4.35
N HIS A 398 -30.56 5.17 -4.44
CA HIS A 398 -31.00 6.01 -5.55
C HIS A 398 -29.99 6.09 -6.71
N ALA A 399 -28.96 5.25 -6.74
CA ALA A 399 -28.04 5.19 -7.86
C ALA A 399 -28.66 4.43 -9.04
N ARG A 400 -28.20 4.72 -10.27
CA ARG A 400 -28.65 4.03 -11.49
C ARG A 400 -28.57 2.50 -11.39
N TYR A 401 -27.54 2.02 -10.70
CA TYR A 401 -27.44 0.63 -10.26
C TYR A 401 -27.56 0.65 -8.72
N PRO A 402 -28.68 0.16 -8.15
CA PRO A 402 -28.91 0.24 -6.71
C PRO A 402 -27.74 -0.34 -5.92
N LEU A 403 -27.43 0.31 -4.78
CA LEU A 403 -26.32 -0.05 -3.88
C LEU A 403 -24.92 0.20 -4.45
N LEU A 404 -24.76 0.70 -5.67
CA LEU A 404 -23.48 1.10 -6.23
C LEU A 404 -23.33 2.63 -6.24
N ARG A 405 -22.09 3.11 -6.45
CA ARG A 405 -21.84 4.54 -6.65
C ARG A 405 -22.47 5.03 -7.96
N GLN A 406 -22.85 6.31 -7.99
CA GLN A 406 -23.46 6.96 -9.17
C GLN A 406 -22.56 6.90 -10.41
N GLU A 407 -21.26 7.15 -10.23
CA GLU A 407 -20.29 7.18 -11.32
C GLU A 407 -19.45 5.90 -11.35
N LEU A 408 -19.79 4.96 -12.24
CA LEU A 408 -18.97 3.77 -12.47
C LEU A 408 -17.84 4.09 -13.47
N VAL A 409 -16.61 4.16 -12.95
CA VAL A 409 -15.36 4.41 -13.72
C VAL A 409 -15.19 3.50 -14.95
N TYR A 410 -15.78 2.31 -14.96
CA TYR A 410 -15.73 1.38 -16.08
C TYR A 410 -17.08 1.32 -16.80
N LYS A 411 -17.15 1.92 -17.99
CA LYS A 411 -18.31 1.73 -18.89
C LYS A 411 -18.28 0.29 -19.42
N SER A 412 -19.42 -0.39 -19.39
CA SER A 412 -19.65 -1.75 -19.91
C SER A 412 -19.51 -1.90 -21.44
N HIS A 413 -19.09 -0.85 -22.14
CA HIS A 413 -19.09 -0.83 -23.60
C HIS A 413 -17.67 -1.19 -24.05
N ILE A 414 -17.51 -2.33 -24.72
CA ILE A 414 -16.29 -2.63 -25.47
C ILE A 414 -16.17 -1.53 -26.54
N PRO A 415 -15.15 -0.66 -26.50
CA PRO A 415 -14.94 0.25 -27.61
C PRO A 415 -14.60 -0.61 -28.83
N VAL A 416 -15.49 -0.65 -29.83
CA VAL A 416 -15.36 -1.38 -31.11
C VAL A 416 -13.99 -1.18 -31.81
N ARG A 417 -13.21 -0.17 -31.39
CA ARG A 417 -11.82 0.06 -31.83
C ARG A 417 -10.83 -1.06 -31.48
N SER A 418 -11.16 -2.00 -30.57
CA SER A 418 -10.32 -3.16 -30.28
C SER A 418 -10.55 -4.36 -31.20
N LEU A 419 -11.44 -4.26 -32.20
CA LEU A 419 -11.72 -5.30 -33.20
C LEU A 419 -11.14 -5.00 -34.59
N VAL A 420 -10.46 -3.88 -34.78
CA VAL A 420 -9.77 -3.59 -36.04
C VAL A 420 -8.30 -4.00 -35.90
N PRO A 421 -7.83 -5.04 -36.61
CA PRO A 421 -6.41 -5.39 -36.62
C PRO A 421 -5.59 -4.20 -37.13
N THR A 422 -4.57 -3.83 -36.36
CA THR A 422 -3.63 -2.73 -36.62
C THR A 422 -2.70 -2.94 -37.83
N SER A 423 -3.05 -3.80 -38.80
CA SER A 423 -2.16 -4.25 -39.88
C SER A 423 -2.45 -3.66 -41.26
N LEU A 424 -3.39 -2.72 -41.42
CA LEU A 424 -3.66 -2.11 -42.74
C LEU A 424 -3.77 -0.59 -42.65
N MET A 425 -2.63 0.10 -42.75
CA MET A 425 -2.53 1.45 -43.32
C MET A 425 -1.06 1.72 -43.73
N PRO A 426 -0.68 1.46 -44.98
CA PRO A 426 0.32 2.24 -45.68
C PRO A 426 -0.41 3.30 -46.53
N LEU A 427 -0.35 4.56 -46.13
CA LEU A 427 -0.70 5.69 -47.00
C LEU A 427 0.59 6.27 -47.57
N THR A 428 1.01 5.72 -48.71
CA THR A 428 1.77 6.47 -49.71
C THR A 428 0.75 7.29 -50.52
N MET A 429 0.83 8.61 -50.43
CA MET A 429 0.35 9.49 -51.50
C MET A 429 1.56 10.27 -52.01
N SER A 430 2.09 9.81 -53.15
CA SER A 430 2.92 10.63 -54.02
C SER A 430 2.01 11.55 -54.84
N ARG A 431 2.52 12.75 -55.06
CA ARG A 431 1.97 13.81 -55.91
C ARG A 431 1.75 13.33 -57.35
N SER A 432 0.60 13.68 -57.92
CA SER A 432 0.44 14.52 -59.13
C SER A 432 -1.04 14.79 -59.32
#